data_AF-A0A5J6DP55-F1
#
_entry.id   AF-A0A5J6DP55-F1
#
_cell.length_a   1.000
_cell.length_b   1.000
_cell.length_c   1.000
_cell.angle_alpha   90.00
_cell.angle_beta   90.00
_cell.angle_gamma   90.00
#
_symmetry.space_group_name_H-M   'P 1'
#
loop_
_entity.id
_entity.type
_entity.pdbx_description
1 polymer ?
#
loop_
_entity_poly.entity_id
_entity_poly.type
_entity_poly.pdbx_seq_one_letter_code
_entity_poly.pdbx_strand_id
1 'polypeptide(L)'
;NIQPAFVKAMDDYKNQYAPFAKRGWGATVKAERWNGRHVMFGWLMLLGTAYAKANGLLPEGNLDLSQWGVLGTLGDQTPITNERAAILVAHIHFLFVSVAAAIAPFSFQDKLLLDKDEADAKPAGLFPPFNLGLTEDAEIWNGRVAMVGLLTLIGVSFGTHTSILDTLNAGVGGILF
;
A
#
# COMPACT_ATOMS: atom_id res chain seq x y z
N ASN A 1 -11.92 7.74 33.20
CA ASN A 1 -11.79 7.99 31.74
C ASN A 1 -10.63 7.17 31.20
N ILE A 2 -10.92 6.00 30.63
CA ILE A 2 -9.91 5.18 29.97
C ILE A 2 -9.72 5.78 28.58
N GLN A 3 -8.63 6.51 28.34
CA GLN A 3 -8.26 6.88 26.98
C GLN A 3 -7.99 5.58 26.19
N PRO A 4 -8.52 5.45 24.96
CA PRO A 4 -8.21 4.30 24.12
C PRO A 4 -6.70 4.16 23.96
N ALA A 5 -6.18 2.93 24.04
CA ALA A 5 -4.74 2.65 23.98
C ALA A 5 -4.04 3.29 22.76
N PHE A 6 -4.76 3.35 21.63
CA PHE A 6 -4.29 3.99 20.41
C PHE A 6 -4.12 5.51 20.55
N VAL A 7 -5.08 6.20 21.17
CA VAL A 7 -5.01 7.66 21.41
C VAL A 7 -3.84 7.97 22.33
N LYS A 8 -3.67 7.17 23.38
CA LYS A 8 -2.54 7.28 24.30
C LYS A 8 -1.20 7.06 23.57
N ALA A 9 -1.10 6.05 22.71
CA ALA A 9 0.12 5.78 21.96
C ALA A 9 0.49 6.93 20.97
N MET A 10 -0.51 7.54 20.33
CA MET A 10 -0.30 8.72 19.50
C MET A 10 0.15 9.94 20.31
N ASP A 11 -0.45 10.15 21.49
CA ASP A 11 -0.06 11.25 22.38
C ASP A 11 1.35 11.04 22.94
N ASP A 12 1.70 9.82 23.35
CA ASP A 12 3.05 9.44 23.78
C ASP A 12 4.07 9.66 22.64
N TYR A 13 3.73 9.29 21.40
CA TYR A 13 4.58 9.53 20.24
C TYR A 13 4.78 11.02 19.96
N LYS A 14 3.71 11.83 20.03
CA LYS A 14 3.79 13.29 19.86
C LYS A 14 4.70 13.94 20.89
N ASN A 15 4.68 13.45 22.13
CA ASN A 15 5.52 13.96 23.21
C ASN A 15 6.99 13.56 23.04
N GLN A 16 7.26 12.32 22.63
CA GLN A 16 8.64 11.81 22.48
C GLN A 16 9.31 12.28 21.17
N TYR A 17 8.53 12.44 20.10
CA TYR A 17 9.01 12.71 18.74
C TYR A 17 8.30 13.90 18.09
N ALA A 18 8.16 14.99 18.84
CA ALA A 18 7.45 16.19 18.40
C ALA A 18 7.87 16.74 17.01
N PRO A 19 9.15 16.77 16.62
CA PRO A 19 9.55 17.25 15.29
C PRO A 19 9.02 16.40 14.13
N PHE A 20 8.87 15.09 14.34
CA PHE A 20 8.36 14.15 13.35
C PHE A 20 6.84 14.14 13.31
N ALA A 21 6.20 14.15 14.48
CA ALA A 21 4.75 14.21 14.59
C ALA A 21 4.17 15.50 13.97
N LYS A 22 4.86 16.64 14.12
CA LYS A 22 4.46 17.91 13.47
C LYS A 22 4.45 17.85 11.94
N ARG A 23 5.20 16.93 11.33
CA ARG A 23 5.23 16.73 9.87
C ARG A 23 4.19 15.71 9.40
N GLY A 24 3.38 15.14 10.30
CA GLY A 24 2.45 14.06 9.97
C GLY A 24 3.16 12.72 9.72
N TRP A 25 4.35 12.53 10.31
CA TRP A 25 5.12 11.29 10.18
C TRP A 25 5.06 10.46 11.46
N GLY A 26 5.08 9.14 11.33
CA GLY A 26 4.99 8.18 12.43
C GLY A 26 3.55 7.86 12.81
N ALA A 27 3.28 7.69 14.11
CA ALA A 27 1.96 7.37 14.63
C ALA A 27 1.03 8.61 14.61
N THR A 28 0.62 9.02 13.40
CA THR A 28 -0.23 10.18 13.13
C THR A 28 -1.41 9.79 12.23
N VAL A 29 -2.49 10.59 12.24
CA VAL A 29 -3.68 10.29 11.43
C VAL A 29 -3.38 10.46 9.94
N LYS A 30 -2.58 11.47 9.59
CA LYS A 30 -2.05 11.67 8.23
C LYS A 30 -1.35 10.41 7.69
N ALA A 31 -0.45 9.82 8.46
CA ALA A 31 0.27 8.60 8.06
C ALA A 31 -0.67 7.38 7.93
N GLU A 32 -1.62 7.22 8.85
CA GLU A 32 -2.64 6.16 8.77
C GLU A 32 -3.45 6.27 7.48
N ARG A 33 -3.93 7.46 7.13
CA ARG A 33 -4.71 7.71 5.92
C ARG A 33 -3.91 7.42 4.65
N TRP A 34 -2.67 7.90 4.57
CA TRP A 34 -1.80 7.62 3.43
C TRP A 34 -1.47 6.13 3.28
N ASN A 35 -1.20 5.42 4.37
CA ASN A 35 -0.98 3.97 4.33
C ASN A 35 -2.26 3.24 3.89
N GLY A 36 -3.43 3.64 4.41
CA GLY A 36 -4.72 3.12 3.97
C GLY A 36 -4.92 3.27 2.46
N ARG A 37 -4.66 4.45 1.89
CA ARG A 37 -4.72 4.70 0.43
C ARG A 37 -3.79 3.79 -0.36
N HIS A 38 -2.54 3.66 0.08
CA HIS A 38 -1.56 2.80 -0.57
C HIS A 38 -1.98 1.34 -0.56
N VAL A 39 -2.50 0.85 0.58
CA VAL A 39 -2.93 -0.55 0.68
C VAL A 39 -4.21 -0.80 -0.12
N MET A 40 -5.16 0.13 -0.14
CA MET A 40 -6.34 0.04 -1.02
C MET A 40 -5.95 -0.01 -2.50
N PHE A 41 -5.02 0.85 -2.94
CA PHE A 41 -4.47 0.78 -4.29
C PHE A 41 -3.67 -0.53 -4.54
N GLY A 42 -2.93 -1.00 -3.55
CA GLY A 42 -2.21 -2.27 -3.60
C GLY A 42 -3.13 -3.47 -3.83
N TRP A 43 -4.30 -3.49 -3.20
CA TRP A 43 -5.33 -4.51 -3.45
C TRP A 43 -5.82 -4.50 -4.90
N LEU A 44 -6.02 -3.32 -5.49
CA LEU A 44 -6.36 -3.20 -6.91
C LEU A 44 -5.27 -3.79 -7.80
N MET A 45 -4.00 -3.50 -7.50
CA MET A 45 -2.86 -4.02 -8.25
C MET A 45 -2.70 -5.53 -8.12
N LEU A 46 -2.94 -6.09 -6.92
CA LEU A 46 -2.91 -7.54 -6.68
C LEU A 46 -3.99 -8.26 -7.49
N LEU A 47 -5.24 -7.78 -7.42
CA LEU A 47 -6.36 -8.34 -8.17
C LEU A 47 -6.16 -8.20 -9.68
N GLY A 48 -5.69 -7.03 -10.14
CA GLY A 48 -5.38 -6.79 -11.55
C GLY A 48 -4.26 -7.70 -12.07
N THR A 49 -3.21 -7.93 -11.27
CA THR A 49 -2.12 -8.85 -11.62
C THR A 49 -2.61 -10.30 -11.65
N ALA A 50 -3.43 -10.71 -10.68
CA ALA A 50 -4.04 -12.05 -10.66
C ALA A 50 -4.88 -12.28 -11.92
N TYR A 51 -5.73 -11.31 -12.27
CA TYR A 51 -6.55 -11.37 -13.48
C TYR A 51 -5.71 -11.40 -14.77
N ALA A 52 -4.67 -10.56 -14.85
CA ALA A 52 -3.78 -10.52 -16.01
C ALA A 52 -3.03 -11.84 -16.20
N LYS A 53 -2.59 -12.46 -15.10
CA LYS A 53 -1.94 -13.77 -15.11
C LYS A 53 -2.88 -14.88 -15.56
N ALA A 54 -4.11 -14.90 -15.06
CA ALA A 54 -5.15 -15.86 -15.41
C ALA A 54 -5.49 -15.88 -16.90
N ASN A 55 -5.53 -14.70 -17.51
CA ASN A 55 -5.96 -14.52 -18.90
C ASN A 55 -4.79 -14.50 -19.89
N GLY A 56 -3.56 -14.82 -19.44
CA GLY A 56 -2.37 -14.82 -20.32
C GLY A 56 -2.03 -13.43 -20.88
N LEU A 57 -2.38 -12.35 -20.18
CA LEU A 57 -2.10 -10.97 -20.61
C LEU A 57 -0.67 -10.54 -20.28
N LEU A 58 0.04 -11.31 -19.45
CA LEU A 58 1.43 -11.04 -19.08
C LEU A 58 2.38 -11.71 -20.08
N PRO A 59 3.48 -11.04 -20.46
CA PRO A 59 4.43 -11.58 -21.43
C PRO A 59 5.19 -12.78 -20.87
N GLU A 60 5.30 -13.83 -21.67
CA GLU A 60 6.03 -15.05 -21.32
C GLU A 60 7.52 -14.97 -21.65
N GLY A 61 8.29 -15.94 -21.14
CA GLY A 61 9.72 -16.08 -21.40
C GLY A 61 10.61 -15.26 -20.48
N ASN A 62 11.90 -15.24 -20.82
CA ASN A 62 12.95 -14.57 -20.06
C ASN A 62 13.42 -13.30 -20.75
N LEU A 63 13.92 -12.36 -19.95
CA LEU A 63 14.54 -11.14 -20.44
C LEU A 63 15.83 -11.46 -21.21
N ASP A 64 16.07 -10.77 -22.33
CA ASP A 64 17.29 -10.95 -23.13
C ASP A 64 18.49 -10.23 -22.47
N LEU A 65 19.44 -11.02 -21.96
CA LEU A 65 20.65 -10.49 -21.31
C LEU A 65 21.57 -9.73 -22.26
N SER A 66 21.47 -9.95 -23.58
CA SER A 66 22.27 -9.19 -24.55
C SER A 66 21.83 -7.72 -24.64
N GLN A 67 20.56 -7.43 -24.32
CA GLN A 67 20.00 -6.08 -24.31
C GLN A 67 20.10 -5.43 -22.92
N TRP A 68 19.84 -6.19 -21.86
CA TRP A 68 19.65 -5.66 -20.51
C TRP A 68 20.86 -5.87 -19.59
N GLY A 69 21.81 -6.73 -19.97
CA GLY A 69 23.01 -7.02 -19.20
C GLY A 69 22.71 -7.54 -17.80
N VAL A 70 23.58 -7.21 -16.85
CA VAL A 70 23.53 -7.70 -15.46
C VAL A 70 22.28 -7.23 -14.71
N LEU A 71 21.67 -6.10 -15.12
CA LEU A 71 20.45 -5.57 -14.49
C LEU A 71 19.24 -6.51 -14.65
N GLY A 72 19.26 -7.36 -15.67
CA GLY A 72 18.21 -8.36 -15.91
C GLY A 72 18.42 -9.67 -15.15
N THR A 73 19.38 -9.78 -14.23
CA THR A 73 19.75 -11.06 -13.59
C THR A 73 19.31 -11.16 -12.14
N LEU A 74 19.02 -12.37 -11.67
CA LEU A 74 18.67 -12.69 -10.27
C LEU A 74 19.90 -12.82 -9.34
N GLY A 75 21.02 -12.23 -9.72
CA GLY A 75 22.30 -12.28 -9.01
C GLY A 75 23.23 -13.43 -9.44
N ASP A 76 22.74 -14.39 -10.22
CA ASP A 76 23.42 -15.62 -10.62
C ASP A 76 23.47 -15.83 -12.16
N GLN A 77 23.55 -14.74 -12.94
CA GLN A 77 23.40 -14.75 -14.41
C GLN A 77 22.06 -15.31 -14.94
N THR A 78 21.18 -15.82 -14.08
CA THR A 78 19.84 -16.25 -14.47
C THR A 78 18.98 -15.02 -14.77
N PRO A 79 18.41 -14.89 -15.98
CA PRO A 79 17.56 -13.75 -16.32
C PRO A 79 16.24 -13.76 -15.54
N ILE A 80 15.73 -12.57 -15.22
CA ILE A 80 14.35 -12.39 -14.74
C ILE A 80 13.34 -12.75 -15.84
N THR A 81 12.16 -13.20 -15.46
CA THR A 81 11.08 -13.44 -16.42
C THR A 81 10.51 -12.12 -16.93
N ASN A 82 9.99 -12.13 -18.16
CA ASN A 82 9.31 -10.97 -18.74
C ASN A 82 8.09 -10.56 -17.91
N GLU A 83 7.38 -11.53 -17.31
CA GLU A 83 6.30 -11.30 -16.35
C GLU A 83 6.76 -10.43 -15.17
N ARG A 84 7.87 -10.81 -14.51
CA ARG A 84 8.42 -10.07 -13.37
C ARG A 84 8.87 -8.67 -13.79
N ALA A 85 9.51 -8.55 -14.95
CA ALA A 85 9.94 -7.27 -15.49
C ALA A 85 8.76 -6.34 -15.78
N ALA A 86 7.69 -6.85 -16.41
CA ALA A 86 6.49 -6.08 -16.71
C ALA A 86 5.80 -5.56 -15.44
N ILE A 87 5.64 -6.43 -14.42
CA ILE A 87 5.07 -6.04 -13.13
C ILE A 87 5.96 -5.00 -12.44
N LEU A 88 7.29 -5.20 -12.42
CA LEU A 88 8.22 -4.25 -11.83
C LEU A 88 8.15 -2.87 -12.49
N VAL A 89 8.15 -2.84 -13.82
CA VAL A 89 8.04 -1.59 -14.59
C VAL A 89 6.71 -0.89 -14.31
N ALA A 90 5.60 -1.63 -14.20
CA ALA A 90 4.31 -1.06 -13.81
C ALA A 90 4.38 -0.38 -12.43
N HIS A 91 5.02 -1.02 -11.43
CA HIS A 91 5.22 -0.41 -10.11
C HIS A 91 6.10 0.85 -10.17
N ILE A 92 7.13 0.86 -11.02
CA ILE A 92 7.98 2.04 -11.21
C ILE A 92 7.19 3.22 -11.76
N HIS A 93 6.25 3.01 -12.69
CA HIS A 93 5.39 4.08 -13.21
C HIS A 93 4.55 4.72 -12.10
N PHE A 94 3.91 3.90 -11.26
CA PHE A 94 3.12 4.40 -10.13
C PHE A 94 3.98 5.08 -9.07
N LEU A 95 5.18 4.56 -8.81
CA LEU A 95 6.14 5.19 -7.91
C LEU A 95 6.58 6.55 -8.44
N PHE A 96 6.88 6.66 -9.74
CA PHE A 96 7.32 7.91 -10.36
C PHE A 96 6.25 9.00 -10.24
N VAL A 97 4.99 8.68 -10.57
CA VAL A 97 3.87 9.62 -10.43
C VAL A 97 3.67 10.01 -8.96
N SER A 98 3.77 9.05 -8.04
CA SER A 98 3.64 9.32 -6.59
C SER A 98 4.75 10.23 -6.07
N VAL A 99 6.00 10.01 -6.48
CA VAL A 99 7.14 10.87 -6.10
C VAL A 99 6.97 12.28 -6.69
N ALA A 100 6.54 12.40 -7.94
CA ALA A 100 6.27 13.69 -8.56
C ALA A 100 5.17 14.46 -7.79
N ALA A 101 4.09 13.78 -7.42
CA ALA A 101 3.01 14.36 -6.61
C ALA A 101 3.46 14.74 -5.19
N ALA A 102 4.42 14.02 -4.61
CA ALA A 102 4.98 14.34 -3.30
C ALA A 102 5.92 15.57 -3.34
N ILE A 103 6.70 15.74 -4.41
CA ILE A 103 7.65 16.85 -4.55
C ILE A 103 6.95 18.14 -4.97
N ALA A 104 6.00 18.06 -5.91
CA ALA A 104 5.29 19.21 -6.46
C ALA A 104 3.78 18.98 -6.47
N PRO A 105 3.13 18.95 -5.29
CA PRO A 105 1.68 18.77 -5.20
C PRO A 105 0.95 20.00 -5.75
N PHE A 106 -0.16 19.77 -6.46
CA PHE A 106 -1.06 20.86 -6.83
C PHE A 106 -1.74 21.46 -5.58
N SER A 107 -2.19 22.72 -5.67
CA SER A 107 -2.82 23.43 -4.56
C SER A 107 -4.11 22.78 -4.04
N PHE A 108 -4.76 21.94 -4.84
CA PHE A 108 -5.98 21.20 -4.48
C PHE A 108 -5.72 19.76 -4.02
N GLN A 109 -4.48 19.27 -4.12
CA GLN A 109 -4.12 17.91 -3.74
C GLN A 109 -3.74 17.85 -2.25
N ASP A 110 -4.04 16.71 -1.63
CA ASP A 110 -3.55 16.41 -0.29
C ASP A 110 -2.03 16.22 -0.32
N LYS A 111 -1.33 16.83 0.63
CA LYS A 111 0.14 16.75 0.73
C LYS A 111 0.56 15.52 1.52
N LEU A 112 1.73 14.99 1.20
CA LEU A 112 2.29 13.84 1.93
C LEU A 112 2.59 14.18 3.40
N LEU A 113 3.19 15.35 3.63
CA LEU A 113 3.50 15.88 4.97
C LEU A 113 2.56 17.02 5.31
N LEU A 114 2.37 17.24 6.62
CA LEU A 114 1.68 18.43 7.12
C LEU A 114 2.50 19.69 6.85
N ASP A 115 1.83 20.78 6.46
CA ASP A 115 2.47 22.10 6.44
C ASP A 115 2.84 22.56 7.87
N LYS A 116 3.73 23.54 7.99
CA LYS A 116 4.32 23.97 9.29
C LYS A 116 3.30 24.37 10.35
N ASP A 117 2.11 24.81 9.94
CA ASP A 117 1.02 25.28 10.81
C ASP A 117 -0.28 24.47 10.63
N GLU A 118 -0.25 23.37 9.88
CA GLU A 118 -1.41 22.48 9.69
C GLU A 118 -1.53 21.52 10.89
N ALA A 119 -2.65 21.59 11.60
CA ALA A 119 -2.94 20.64 12.66
C ALA A 119 -3.32 19.27 12.06
N ASP A 120 -2.78 18.19 12.62
CA ASP A 120 -3.18 16.83 12.24
C ASP A 120 -4.68 16.63 12.50
N ALA A 121 -5.31 15.77 11.68
CA ALA A 121 -6.72 15.47 11.82
C ALA A 121 -7.03 14.82 13.19
N LYS A 122 -8.26 14.99 13.67
CA LYS A 122 -8.66 14.41 14.95
C LYS A 122 -8.58 12.87 14.86
N PRO A 123 -8.02 12.19 15.87
CA PRO A 123 -8.01 10.73 15.91
C PRO A 123 -9.44 10.20 15.87
N ALA A 124 -9.77 9.41 14.86
CA ALA A 124 -11.11 8.84 14.68
C ALA A 124 -11.47 7.73 15.69
N GLY A 125 -10.57 7.43 16.65
CA GLY A 125 -10.73 6.34 17.61
C GLY A 125 -10.55 4.95 16.98
N LEU A 126 -10.91 3.90 17.71
CA LEU A 126 -10.82 2.51 17.24
C LEU A 126 -11.86 2.22 16.13
N PHE A 127 -13.06 2.78 16.29
CA PHE A 127 -14.16 2.69 15.34
C PHE A 127 -14.54 4.11 14.89
N PRO A 128 -14.20 4.52 13.64
CA PRO A 128 -14.70 5.77 13.10
C PRO A 128 -16.23 5.72 12.99
N PRO A 129 -16.92 6.87 13.03
CA PRO A 129 -18.36 6.92 12.83
C PRO A 129 -18.71 6.37 11.43
N PHE A 130 -19.67 5.44 11.37
CA PHE A 130 -20.07 4.81 10.13
C PHE A 130 -20.93 5.77 9.30
N ASN A 131 -20.28 6.57 8.48
CA ASN A 131 -20.92 7.52 7.57
C ASN A 131 -20.92 6.93 6.15
N LEU A 132 -22.11 6.64 5.61
CA LEU A 132 -22.27 6.18 4.24
C LEU A 132 -22.03 7.35 3.27
N GLY A 133 -21.01 7.25 2.42
CA GLY A 133 -20.67 8.24 1.40
C GLY A 133 -19.19 8.25 1.04
N LEU A 134 -18.79 9.12 0.09
CA LEU A 134 -17.39 9.42 -0.21
C LEU A 134 -16.83 10.41 0.83
N THR A 135 -16.76 9.99 2.09
CA THR A 135 -16.30 10.78 3.24
C THR A 135 -14.93 10.32 3.72
N GLU A 136 -14.22 11.19 4.46
CA GLU A 136 -12.92 10.84 5.06
C GLU A 136 -13.03 9.66 6.04
N ASP A 137 -14.16 9.52 6.74
CA ASP A 137 -14.41 8.41 7.66
C ASP A 137 -14.52 7.06 6.92
N ALA A 138 -15.21 7.04 5.77
CA ALA A 138 -15.32 5.85 4.93
C ALA A 138 -13.96 5.44 4.34
N GLU A 139 -13.14 6.41 3.98
CA GLU A 139 -11.76 6.18 3.54
C GLU A 139 -10.92 5.51 4.64
N ILE A 140 -10.98 6.01 5.88
CA ILE A 140 -10.24 5.41 7.00
C ILE A 140 -10.75 3.99 7.29
N TRP A 141 -12.06 3.77 7.23
CA TRP A 141 -12.64 2.43 7.44
C TRP A 141 -12.14 1.43 6.40
N ASN A 142 -12.27 1.77 5.11
CA ASN A 142 -11.81 0.92 4.02
C ASN A 142 -10.28 0.73 4.05
N GLY A 143 -9.52 1.78 4.37
CA GLY A 143 -8.08 1.71 4.55
C GLY A 143 -7.67 0.74 5.65
N ARG A 144 -8.32 0.79 6.82
CA ARG A 144 -8.06 -0.14 7.93
C ARG A 144 -8.41 -1.58 7.58
N VAL A 145 -9.58 -1.81 6.99
CA VAL A 145 -9.99 -3.16 6.54
C VAL A 145 -9.00 -3.69 5.51
N ALA A 146 -8.57 -2.86 4.56
CA ALA A 146 -7.58 -3.22 3.56
C ALA A 146 -6.20 -3.56 4.18
N MET A 147 -5.75 -2.77 5.17
CA MET A 147 -4.50 -3.02 5.92
C MET A 147 -4.55 -4.34 6.70
N VAL A 148 -5.64 -4.59 7.44
CA VAL A 148 -5.83 -5.86 8.16
C VAL A 148 -5.89 -7.03 7.17
N GLY A 149 -6.64 -6.88 6.08
CA GLY A 149 -6.73 -7.89 5.03
C GLY A 149 -5.36 -8.26 4.46
N LEU A 150 -4.49 -7.28 4.20
CA LEU A 150 -3.16 -7.54 3.65
C LEU A 150 -2.29 -8.31 4.65
N LEU A 151 -2.34 -7.96 5.94
CA LEU A 151 -1.64 -8.71 6.99
C LEU A 151 -2.15 -10.15 7.09
N THR A 152 -3.46 -10.35 7.02
CA THR A 152 -4.05 -11.69 7.00
C THR A 152 -3.63 -12.48 5.77
N LEU A 153 -3.65 -11.89 4.58
CA LEU A 153 -3.23 -12.54 3.34
C LEU A 153 -1.78 -13.02 3.42
N ILE A 154 -0.88 -12.16 3.90
CA ILE A 154 0.54 -12.50 4.09
C ILE A 154 0.68 -13.61 5.15
N GLY A 155 -0.04 -13.52 6.27
CA GLY A 155 -0.02 -14.53 7.33
C GLY A 155 -0.48 -15.91 6.85
N VAL A 156 -1.54 -15.97 6.05
CA VAL A 156 -2.05 -17.22 5.47
C VAL A 156 -1.11 -17.75 4.39
N SER A 157 -0.58 -16.88 3.51
CA SER A 157 0.40 -17.28 2.49
C SER A 157 1.65 -17.89 3.13
N PHE A 158 2.15 -17.27 4.20
CA PHE A 158 3.28 -17.81 4.97
C PHE A 158 2.94 -19.15 5.62
N GLY A 159 1.78 -19.26 6.29
CA GLY A 159 1.36 -20.49 6.98
C GLY A 159 1.04 -21.66 6.05
N THR A 160 0.62 -21.38 4.82
CA THR A 160 0.28 -22.41 3.81
C THR A 160 1.40 -22.69 2.82
N HIS A 161 2.49 -21.93 2.86
CA HIS A 161 3.58 -21.98 1.86
C HIS A 161 3.10 -21.82 0.41
N THR A 162 1.99 -21.09 0.21
CA THR A 162 1.46 -20.80 -1.14
C THR A 162 1.83 -19.38 -1.54
N SER A 163 1.89 -19.12 -2.86
CA SER A 163 2.16 -17.76 -3.33
C SER A 163 0.99 -16.84 -2.96
N ILE A 164 1.28 -15.55 -2.77
CA ILE A 164 0.27 -14.55 -2.38
C ILE A 164 -0.94 -14.56 -3.34
N LEU A 165 -0.70 -14.75 -4.64
CA LEU A 165 -1.77 -14.80 -5.65
C LEU A 165 -2.61 -16.08 -5.55
N ASP A 166 -2.00 -17.21 -5.20
CA ASP A 166 -2.73 -18.47 -5.01
C ASP A 166 -3.56 -18.43 -3.72
N THR A 167 -2.99 -17.87 -2.65
CA THR A 167 -3.74 -17.63 -1.40
C THR A 167 -4.91 -16.70 -1.62
N LEU A 168 -4.71 -15.64 -2.42
CA LEU A 168 -5.74 -14.70 -2.78
C LEU A 168 -6.85 -15.38 -3.59
N ASN A 169 -6.48 -16.16 -4.61
CA ASN A 169 -7.43 -16.90 -5.44
C ASN A 169 -8.26 -17.89 -4.61
N ALA A 170 -7.62 -18.64 -3.72
CA ALA A 170 -8.31 -19.52 -2.78
C ALA A 170 -9.27 -18.72 -1.86
N GLY A 171 -8.85 -17.56 -1.38
CA GLY A 171 -9.66 -16.69 -0.53
C GLY A 171 -10.90 -16.11 -1.19
N VAL A 172 -10.88 -15.91 -2.52
CA VAL A 172 -12.05 -15.47 -3.31
C VAL A 172 -12.84 -16.61 -3.94
N GLY A 173 -12.52 -17.87 -3.58
CA GLY A 173 -13.25 -19.05 -4.05
C GLY A 173 -12.89 -19.51 -5.47
N GLY A 174 -11.69 -19.20 -5.98
CA GLY A 174 -11.21 -19.68 -7.28
C GLY A 174 -11.71 -18.87 -8.48
N ILE A 175 -12.21 -17.65 -8.27
CA ILE A 175 -12.75 -16.81 -9.34
C ILE A 175 -11.64 -16.18 -10.20
N LEU A 176 -10.42 -16.05 -9.68
CA LEU A 176 -9.35 -15.35 -10.39
C LEU A 176 -8.67 -16.26 -11.42
N PHE A 177 -8.46 -17.55 -11.13
CA PHE A 177 -8.00 -18.58 -12.08
C PHE A 177 -8.18 -20.00 -11.54
#